data_AF-A0A3N1HFX0-F1
#
_entry.id   AF-A0A3N1HFX0-F1
#
_cell.length_a   1.000
_cell.length_b   1.000
_cell.length_c   1.000
_cell.angle_alpha   90.00
_cell.angle_beta   90.00
_cell.angle_gamma   90.00
#
_symmetry.space_group_name_H-M   'P 1'
#
loop_
_entity.id
_entity.type
_entity.pdbx_description
1 polymer ?
#
loop_
_entity_poly.entity_id
_entity_poly.type
_entity_poly.pdbx_seq_one_letter_code
_entity_poly.pdbx_strand_id
1 'polypeptide(L)'
;MSTLSPEQIARHAHDAGFRGQDLTIAVAVALAESGGDTRAHNSTPPDDSYGLWQINMLGSMGPARRREFGLESNRELFDPAENARAANKISGDGRSWTPWSTYTNGAYKRHLDEARRGVEAMKRGGSGGGSGGGGSRGGSGGGSRGGSGGGGGFSVDLGVLRDYARRTRNSADDLTALGRRHVREVREIAEDSFGRIGKQSGFADALDNFGAALRKQVKAVAHNTDALATSASRSARAYKEQEDDIAGSLGGKAGGRTGGSGGISGGGEG
;
A
#
# COMPACT_ATOMS: atom_id res chain seq x y z
N MET A 1 -10.79 -25.17 -11.55
CA MET A 1 -9.87 -24.41 -10.68
C MET A 1 -10.65 -23.22 -10.14
N SER A 2 -10.51 -22.89 -8.86
CA SER A 2 -11.25 -21.81 -8.19
C SER A 2 -10.39 -20.55 -8.20
N THR A 3 -10.36 -19.85 -9.33
CA THR A 3 -9.67 -18.55 -9.46
C THR A 3 -10.59 -17.44 -8.96
N LEU A 4 -10.11 -16.61 -8.05
CA LEU A 4 -10.85 -15.46 -7.54
C LEU A 4 -10.53 -14.20 -8.34
N SER A 5 -11.56 -13.38 -8.52
CA SER A 5 -11.40 -12.01 -9.04
C SER A 5 -10.67 -11.11 -8.04
N PRO A 6 -10.05 -10.01 -8.49
CA PRO A 6 -9.42 -9.02 -7.61
C PRO A 6 -10.36 -8.47 -6.53
N GLU A 7 -11.65 -8.36 -6.82
CA GLU A 7 -12.68 -7.94 -5.86
C GLU A 7 -12.91 -8.98 -4.76
N GLN A 8 -12.96 -10.26 -5.12
CA GLN A 8 -13.08 -11.35 -4.14
C GLN A 8 -11.82 -11.45 -3.26
N ILE A 9 -10.64 -11.32 -3.86
CA ILE A 9 -9.37 -11.28 -3.12
C ILE A 9 -9.36 -10.07 -2.16
N ALA A 10 -9.82 -8.90 -2.62
CA ALA A 10 -9.93 -7.71 -1.80
C ALA A 10 -10.83 -7.93 -0.58
N ARG A 11 -11.96 -8.63 -0.72
CA ARG A 11 -12.83 -8.98 0.42
C ARG A 11 -12.08 -9.80 1.46
N HIS A 12 -11.45 -10.92 1.06
CA HIS A 12 -10.71 -11.76 2.00
C HIS A 12 -9.57 -11.00 2.68
N ALA A 13 -8.83 -10.18 1.94
CA ALA A 13 -7.78 -9.34 2.50
C ALA A 13 -8.33 -8.28 3.49
N HIS A 14 -9.45 -7.66 3.15
CA HIS A 14 -10.10 -6.71 4.04
C HIS A 14 -10.60 -7.40 5.31
N ASP A 15 -11.25 -8.55 5.20
CA ASP A 15 -11.76 -9.30 6.35
C ASP A 15 -10.61 -9.80 7.25
N ALA A 16 -9.44 -10.09 6.68
CA ALA A 16 -8.23 -10.43 7.42
C ALA A 16 -7.54 -9.24 8.12
N GLY A 17 -7.97 -8.00 7.86
CA GLY A 17 -7.47 -6.81 8.56
C GLY A 17 -6.67 -5.82 7.70
N PHE A 18 -6.40 -6.11 6.42
CA PHE A 18 -5.71 -5.14 5.55
C PHE A 18 -6.59 -3.91 5.27
N ARG A 19 -6.00 -2.71 5.29
CA ARG A 19 -6.73 -1.44 5.09
C ARG A 19 -5.98 -0.52 4.13
N GLY A 20 -6.66 0.51 3.64
CA GLY A 20 -6.07 1.59 2.84
C GLY A 20 -5.24 1.09 1.66
N GLN A 21 -4.02 1.61 1.55
CA GLN A 21 -3.10 1.20 0.50
C GLN A 21 -2.58 -0.24 0.69
N ASP A 22 -2.44 -0.71 1.93
CA ASP A 22 -1.93 -2.05 2.22
C ASP A 22 -2.89 -3.14 1.74
N LEU A 23 -4.20 -2.86 1.76
CA LEU A 23 -5.20 -3.70 1.10
C LEU A 23 -4.96 -3.82 -0.40
N THR A 24 -4.63 -2.72 -1.08
CA THR A 24 -4.33 -2.74 -2.52
C THR A 24 -3.05 -3.55 -2.80
N ILE A 25 -2.03 -3.43 -1.94
CA ILE A 25 -0.79 -4.21 -2.06
C ILE A 25 -1.09 -5.69 -1.86
N ALA A 26 -1.87 -6.04 -0.84
CA ALA A 26 -2.24 -7.42 -0.54
C ALA A 26 -2.88 -8.09 -1.76
N VAL A 27 -3.81 -7.41 -2.43
CA VAL A 27 -4.45 -7.92 -3.65
C VAL A 27 -3.43 -8.06 -4.79
N ALA A 28 -2.58 -7.06 -5.00
CA ALA A 28 -1.56 -7.10 -6.06
C ALA A 28 -0.51 -8.20 -5.84
N VAL A 29 -0.11 -8.45 -4.59
CA VAL A 29 0.78 -9.55 -4.22
C VAL A 29 0.10 -10.89 -4.45
N ALA A 30 -1.15 -11.08 -4.00
CA ALA A 30 -1.87 -12.34 -4.25
C ALA A 30 -1.97 -12.66 -5.75
N LEU A 31 -2.29 -11.67 -6.58
CA LEU A 31 -2.35 -11.82 -8.03
C LEU A 31 -0.99 -12.16 -8.64
N ALA A 32 0.09 -11.56 -8.13
CA ALA A 32 1.44 -11.87 -8.60
C ALA A 32 1.93 -13.25 -8.17
N GLU A 33 1.55 -13.71 -6.98
CA GLU A 33 1.96 -15.00 -6.40
C GLU A 33 1.20 -16.17 -7.00
N SER A 34 -0.11 -16.03 -7.24
CA SER A 34 -0.99 -17.17 -7.59
C SER A 34 -1.85 -16.95 -8.84
N GLY A 35 -1.87 -15.74 -9.41
CA GLY A 35 -2.86 -15.37 -10.42
C GLY A 35 -4.30 -15.40 -9.91
N GLY A 36 -4.50 -15.43 -8.59
CA GLY A 36 -5.81 -15.58 -7.95
C GLY A 36 -6.28 -17.03 -7.79
N ASP A 37 -5.46 -18.03 -8.09
CA ASP A 37 -5.80 -19.44 -7.85
C ASP A 37 -5.72 -19.80 -6.37
N THR A 38 -6.86 -20.10 -5.75
CA THR A 38 -6.92 -20.46 -4.32
C THR A 38 -6.24 -21.79 -4.01
N ARG A 39 -6.00 -22.63 -5.03
CA ARG A 39 -5.35 -23.93 -4.89
C ARG A 39 -3.90 -23.93 -5.37
N ALA A 40 -3.32 -22.77 -5.66
CA ALA A 40 -1.90 -22.66 -6.02
C ALA A 40 -1.02 -23.31 -4.95
N HIS A 41 -0.14 -24.21 -5.38
CA HIS A 41 0.82 -24.90 -4.51
C HIS A 41 2.16 -25.02 -5.21
N ASN A 42 3.20 -24.44 -4.62
CA ASN A 42 4.58 -24.66 -5.05
C ASN A 42 5.28 -25.56 -4.03
N SER A 43 5.51 -26.82 -4.40
CA SER A 43 6.19 -27.82 -3.55
C SER A 43 7.66 -28.02 -3.91
N THR A 44 8.26 -27.10 -4.68
CA THR A 44 9.65 -27.21 -5.13
C THR A 44 10.57 -26.43 -4.18
N PRO A 45 11.49 -27.10 -3.45
CA PRO A 45 12.44 -26.41 -2.57
C PRO A 45 13.19 -25.28 -3.29
N PRO A 46 13.40 -24.12 -2.65
CA PRO A 46 13.21 -23.83 -1.22
C PRO A 46 11.79 -23.41 -0.80
N ASP A 47 10.76 -23.74 -1.57
CA ASP A 47 9.36 -23.44 -1.23
C ASP A 47 8.51 -24.70 -0.95
N ASP A 48 7.59 -24.54 0.00
CA ASP A 48 6.38 -25.37 0.15
C ASP A 48 5.21 -24.40 0.43
N SER A 49 4.76 -23.70 -0.61
CA SER A 49 3.95 -22.47 -0.50
C SER A 49 2.52 -22.67 -0.99
N TYR A 50 1.54 -22.22 -0.19
CA TYR A 50 0.11 -22.55 -0.39
C TYR A 50 -0.77 -21.31 -0.61
N GLY A 51 -1.74 -21.46 -1.50
CA GLY A 51 -2.87 -20.56 -1.69
C GLY A 51 -2.52 -19.21 -2.32
N LEU A 52 -3.45 -18.27 -2.18
CA LEU A 52 -3.44 -16.96 -2.85
C LEU A 52 -2.17 -16.14 -2.59
N TRP A 53 -1.72 -16.10 -1.35
CA TRP A 53 -0.53 -15.36 -0.91
C TRP A 53 0.72 -16.24 -0.78
N GLN A 54 0.70 -17.46 -1.31
CA GLN A 54 1.84 -18.39 -1.32
C GLN A 54 2.56 -18.48 0.04
N ILE A 55 1.80 -18.88 1.07
CA ILE A 55 2.31 -18.98 2.44
C ILE A 55 3.24 -20.19 2.53
N ASN A 56 4.56 -19.93 2.61
CA ASN A 56 5.58 -20.97 2.73
C ASN A 56 5.47 -21.77 4.05
N MET A 57 5.47 -23.09 3.98
CA MET A 57 5.36 -24.02 5.11
C MET A 57 6.54 -24.99 5.16
N LEU A 58 7.63 -24.72 4.44
CA LEU A 58 8.77 -25.62 4.32
C LEU A 58 9.45 -25.89 5.67
N GLY A 59 9.77 -27.16 5.90
CA GLY A 59 10.58 -27.60 7.05
C GLY A 59 9.97 -27.22 8.40
N SER A 60 10.77 -26.63 9.29
CA SER A 60 10.34 -26.23 10.64
C SER A 60 9.35 -25.06 10.65
N MET A 61 9.25 -24.30 9.55
CA MET A 61 8.32 -23.19 9.42
C MET A 61 6.87 -23.67 9.43
N GLY A 62 6.56 -24.79 8.79
CA GLY A 62 5.21 -25.33 8.71
C GLY A 62 4.59 -25.58 10.10
N PRO A 63 5.20 -26.42 10.96
CA PRO A 63 4.71 -26.63 12.32
C PRO A 63 4.62 -25.36 13.17
N ALA A 64 5.55 -24.41 12.99
CA ALA A 64 5.52 -23.14 13.72
C ALA A 64 4.33 -22.27 13.29
N ARG A 65 4.14 -22.08 11.98
CA ARG A 65 3.02 -21.32 11.40
C ARG A 65 1.66 -21.94 11.71
N ARG A 66 1.55 -23.27 11.68
CA ARG A 66 0.30 -23.95 12.08
C ARG A 66 -0.10 -23.59 13.51
N ARG A 67 0.84 -23.64 14.46
CA ARG A 67 0.57 -23.20 15.85
C ARG A 67 0.26 -21.72 15.94
N GLU A 68 0.97 -20.88 15.19
CA GLU A 68 0.81 -19.43 15.22
C GLU A 68 -0.54 -18.97 14.63
N PHE A 69 -1.04 -19.67 13.62
CA PHE A 69 -2.26 -19.34 12.88
C PHE A 69 -3.47 -20.18 13.29
N GLY A 70 -3.28 -21.18 14.16
CA GLY A 70 -4.36 -22.06 14.61
C GLY A 70 -4.82 -23.07 13.56
N LEU A 71 -3.92 -23.49 12.66
CA LEU A 71 -4.23 -24.43 11.57
C LEU A 71 -3.98 -25.88 12.02
N GLU A 72 -4.89 -26.78 11.70
CA GLU A 72 -4.72 -28.22 11.92
C GLU A 72 -3.78 -28.84 10.87
N SER A 73 -3.80 -28.32 9.65
CA SER A 73 -3.03 -28.81 8.50
C SER A 73 -2.65 -27.70 7.51
N ASN A 74 -1.64 -27.94 6.67
CA ASN A 74 -1.27 -26.99 5.60
C ASN A 74 -2.39 -26.81 4.56
N ARG A 75 -3.30 -27.79 4.42
CA ARG A 75 -4.37 -27.74 3.40
C ARG A 75 -5.40 -26.65 3.67
N GLU A 76 -5.53 -26.21 4.91
CA GLU A 76 -6.39 -25.09 5.28
C GLU A 76 -5.93 -23.78 4.63
N LEU A 77 -4.65 -23.66 4.24
CA LEU A 77 -4.18 -22.50 3.49
C LEU A 77 -4.72 -22.44 2.04
N PHE A 78 -5.45 -23.45 1.57
CA PHE A 78 -6.24 -23.34 0.34
C PHE A 78 -7.60 -22.66 0.56
N ASP A 79 -8.04 -22.49 1.81
CA ASP A 79 -9.14 -21.61 2.14
C ASP A 79 -8.66 -20.15 2.04
N PRO A 80 -9.31 -19.30 1.22
CA PRO A 80 -8.91 -17.91 1.03
C PRO A 80 -8.90 -17.09 2.32
N ALA A 81 -9.79 -17.37 3.27
CA ALA A 81 -9.89 -16.61 4.50
C ALA A 81 -8.75 -16.96 5.46
N GLU A 82 -8.42 -18.25 5.63
CA GLU A 82 -7.24 -18.67 6.40
C GLU A 82 -5.94 -18.15 5.77
N ASN A 83 -5.82 -18.24 4.44
CA ASN A 83 -4.65 -17.76 3.72
C ASN A 83 -4.45 -16.25 3.90
N ALA A 84 -5.54 -15.47 3.83
CA ALA A 84 -5.51 -14.02 4.05
C ALA A 84 -5.11 -13.65 5.49
N ARG A 85 -5.63 -14.37 6.50
CA ARG A 85 -5.26 -14.17 7.92
C ARG A 85 -3.76 -14.43 8.15
N ALA A 86 -3.24 -15.52 7.59
CA ALA A 86 -1.81 -15.84 7.66
C ALA A 86 -0.97 -14.74 6.98
N ALA A 87 -1.37 -14.29 5.79
CA ALA A 87 -0.69 -13.20 5.07
C ALA A 87 -0.67 -11.88 5.88
N ASN A 88 -1.80 -11.52 6.49
CA ASN A 88 -1.90 -10.31 7.31
C ASN A 88 -0.97 -10.37 8.52
N LYS A 89 -0.93 -11.52 9.21
CA LYS A 89 -0.05 -11.70 10.36
C LYS A 89 1.44 -11.68 9.98
N ILE A 90 1.83 -12.36 8.91
CA ILE A 90 3.22 -12.39 8.42
C ILE A 90 3.70 -11.00 7.97
N SER A 91 2.83 -10.22 7.33
CA SER A 91 3.15 -8.86 6.88
C SER A 91 3.10 -7.82 8.01
N GLY A 92 2.69 -8.21 9.22
CA GLY A 92 2.43 -7.29 10.31
C GLY A 92 1.39 -6.26 9.92
N ASP A 93 0.17 -6.69 9.60
CA ASP A 93 -0.94 -5.84 9.15
C ASP A 93 -0.65 -5.09 7.84
N GLY A 94 0.19 -5.67 6.97
CA GLY A 94 0.60 -5.05 5.70
C GLY A 94 1.73 -4.02 5.80
N ARG A 95 2.36 -3.88 6.97
CA ARG A 95 3.44 -2.92 7.20
C ARG A 95 4.77 -3.33 6.55
N SER A 96 5.04 -4.62 6.38
CA SER A 96 6.21 -5.11 5.63
C SER A 96 5.83 -6.25 4.70
N TRP A 97 6.30 -6.16 3.46
CA TRP A 97 6.09 -7.17 2.41
C TRP A 97 7.40 -7.86 2.01
N THR A 98 8.46 -7.67 2.78
CA THR A 98 9.78 -8.29 2.55
C THR A 98 9.78 -9.82 2.45
N PRO A 99 8.86 -10.58 3.08
CA PRO A 99 8.80 -12.03 2.90
C PRO A 99 8.36 -12.47 1.49
N TRP A 100 7.71 -11.60 0.71
CA TRP A 100 7.20 -11.93 -0.63
C TRP A 100 8.17 -11.49 -1.71
N SER A 101 8.70 -12.45 -2.46
CA SER A 101 9.64 -12.17 -3.55
C SER A 101 8.98 -11.36 -4.67
N THR A 102 7.70 -11.61 -4.96
CA THR A 102 6.92 -10.84 -5.94
C THR A 102 6.78 -9.36 -5.56
N TYR A 103 6.89 -9.04 -4.27
CA TYR A 103 6.96 -7.67 -3.80
C TYR A 103 8.36 -7.07 -4.01
N THR A 104 9.40 -7.76 -3.52
CA THR A 104 10.78 -7.24 -3.51
C THR A 104 11.39 -7.13 -4.90
N ASN A 105 11.04 -8.03 -5.83
CA ASN A 105 11.44 -7.95 -7.23
C ASN A 105 10.54 -7.03 -8.08
N GLY A 106 9.45 -6.50 -7.50
CA GLY A 106 8.54 -5.57 -8.15
C GLY A 106 7.49 -6.18 -9.09
N ALA A 107 7.39 -7.51 -9.19
CA ALA A 107 6.40 -8.18 -10.04
C ALA A 107 4.96 -7.75 -9.73
N TYR A 108 4.63 -7.52 -8.45
CA TYR A 108 3.32 -7.06 -7.99
C TYR A 108 2.88 -5.73 -8.63
N LYS A 109 3.83 -4.88 -9.06
CA LYS A 109 3.52 -3.55 -9.62
C LYS A 109 2.65 -3.65 -10.88
N ARG A 110 2.80 -4.72 -11.66
CA ARG A 110 1.98 -4.99 -12.87
C ARG A 110 0.51 -5.22 -12.54
N HIS A 111 0.21 -5.63 -11.30
CA HIS A 111 -1.14 -5.92 -10.83
C HIS A 111 -1.76 -4.76 -10.03
N LEU A 112 -1.07 -3.64 -9.83
CA LEU A 112 -1.56 -2.55 -8.99
C LEU A 112 -2.84 -1.90 -9.54
N ASP A 113 -2.95 -1.72 -10.85
CA ASP A 113 -4.14 -1.11 -11.44
C ASP A 113 -5.37 -2.03 -11.32
N GLU A 114 -5.15 -3.33 -11.53
CA GLU A 114 -6.17 -4.36 -11.35
C GLU A 114 -6.60 -4.46 -9.87
N ALA A 115 -5.64 -4.46 -8.95
CA ALA A 115 -5.89 -4.48 -7.52
C ALA A 115 -6.69 -3.26 -7.06
N ARG A 116 -6.36 -2.04 -7.53
CA ARG A 116 -7.12 -0.83 -7.23
C ARG A 116 -8.57 -0.96 -7.69
N ARG A 117 -8.80 -1.43 -8.92
CA ARG A 117 -10.15 -1.66 -9.43
C ARG A 117 -10.92 -2.68 -8.57
N GLY A 118 -10.26 -3.76 -8.14
CA GLY A 118 -10.83 -4.76 -7.24
C GLY A 118 -11.24 -4.18 -5.89
N VAL A 119 -10.37 -3.38 -5.26
CA VAL A 119 -10.67 -2.71 -3.98
C VAL A 119 -11.82 -1.71 -4.12
N GLU A 120 -11.86 -0.93 -5.20
CA GLU A 120 -12.97 0.01 -5.43
C GLU A 120 -14.28 -0.69 -5.77
N ALA A 121 -14.24 -1.82 -6.47
CA ALA A 121 -15.43 -2.67 -6.68
C ALA A 121 -15.96 -3.23 -5.34
N MET A 122 -15.06 -3.73 -4.49
CA MET A 122 -15.39 -4.24 -3.17
C MET A 122 -16.08 -3.17 -2.30
N LYS A 123 -15.52 -1.95 -2.26
CA LYS A 123 -16.11 -0.83 -1.51
C LYS A 123 -17.53 -0.50 -2.00
N ARG A 124 -17.71 -0.41 -3.32
CA ARG A 124 -19.03 -0.13 -3.93
C ARG A 124 -20.06 -1.23 -3.63
N GLY A 125 -19.63 -2.50 -3.61
CA GLY A 125 -20.48 -3.63 -3.22
C GLY A 125 -20.85 -3.65 -1.73
N GLY A 126 -19.98 -3.12 -0.86
CA GLY A 126 -20.23 -2.99 0.58
C GLY A 126 -21.13 -1.83 0.99
N SER A 127 -21.19 -0.76 0.17
CA SER A 127 -22.03 0.42 0.43
C SER A 127 -23.51 0.27 0.02
N GLY A 128 -23.92 -0.90 -0.51
CA GLY A 128 -25.29 -1.17 -0.98
C GLY A 128 -26.24 -1.82 0.03
N GLY A 129 -25.84 -2.00 1.29
CA GLY A 129 -26.63 -2.68 2.32
C GLY A 129 -27.48 -1.74 3.18
N GLY A 130 -28.49 -1.07 2.62
CA GLY A 130 -29.43 -0.27 3.41
C GLY A 130 -30.66 0.20 2.62
N SER A 131 -31.84 -0.36 2.96
CA SER A 131 -33.19 -0.10 2.42
C SER A 131 -33.41 -0.50 0.94
N GLY A 132 -34.37 -1.35 0.56
CA GLY A 132 -35.71 -1.52 1.12
C GLY A 132 -36.75 -0.87 0.20
N GLY A 133 -37.22 -1.61 -0.82
CA GLY A 133 -38.55 -1.48 -1.41
C GLY A 133 -38.81 -0.42 -2.50
N GLY A 134 -39.29 -0.89 -3.67
CA GLY A 134 -40.36 -0.19 -4.41
C GLY A 134 -40.07 0.31 -5.83
N GLY A 135 -40.41 -0.53 -6.83
CA GLY A 135 -41.24 -0.11 -7.98
C GLY A 135 -40.65 0.63 -9.20
N SER A 136 -41.19 0.23 -10.37
CA SER A 136 -41.25 0.94 -11.68
C SER A 136 -40.00 0.89 -12.56
N ARG A 137 -39.95 0.10 -13.64
CA ARG A 137 -40.58 0.29 -14.98
C ARG A 137 -40.29 1.65 -15.64
N GLY A 138 -39.41 1.60 -16.65
CA GLY A 138 -39.56 2.29 -17.94
C GLY A 138 -39.00 3.71 -18.08
N GLY A 139 -38.30 3.96 -19.18
CA GLY A 139 -38.16 5.30 -19.75
C GLY A 139 -36.80 5.66 -20.35
N SER A 140 -36.67 5.48 -21.67
CA SER A 140 -35.68 6.15 -22.52
C SER A 140 -35.98 7.66 -22.67
N GLY A 141 -34.94 8.46 -22.93
CA GLY A 141 -35.01 9.87 -23.34
C GLY A 141 -34.06 10.71 -22.48
N GLY A 142 -33.01 11.34 -22.99
CA GLY A 142 -33.02 12.38 -24.03
C GLY A 142 -32.19 13.54 -23.45
N GLY A 143 -31.13 13.95 -24.13
CA GLY A 143 -30.13 14.87 -23.58
C GLY A 143 -30.59 16.32 -23.46
N SER A 144 -29.87 17.10 -22.65
CA SER A 144 -29.61 18.51 -22.91
C SER A 144 -28.38 19.00 -22.16
N ARG A 145 -27.56 19.73 -22.91
CA ARG A 145 -26.32 20.39 -22.52
C ARG A 145 -26.64 21.64 -21.70
N GLY A 146 -25.79 21.93 -20.72
CA GLY A 146 -25.68 23.23 -20.06
C GLY A 146 -24.35 23.29 -19.32
N GLY A 147 -23.30 23.76 -20.00
CA GLY A 147 -21.99 23.99 -19.40
C GLY A 147 -21.89 25.37 -18.78
N SER A 148 -21.07 25.52 -17.74
CA SER A 148 -19.83 26.31 -17.77
C SER A 148 -19.34 26.66 -16.37
N GLY A 149 -18.04 26.43 -16.12
CA GLY A 149 -17.22 27.33 -15.29
C GLY A 149 -16.66 26.78 -13.97
N GLY A 150 -15.35 26.56 -13.95
CA GLY A 150 -14.54 26.90 -12.76
C GLY A 150 -13.62 25.81 -12.20
N GLY A 151 -12.33 25.87 -12.56
CA GLY A 151 -11.24 25.42 -11.68
C GLY A 151 -10.84 23.95 -11.77
N GLY A 152 -10.07 23.58 -12.79
CA GLY A 152 -9.18 22.42 -12.72
C GLY A 152 -8.08 22.68 -11.69
N GLY A 153 -8.41 22.62 -10.40
CA GLY A 153 -7.45 22.52 -9.32
C GLY A 153 -7.12 21.04 -9.12
N PHE A 154 -5.85 20.68 -9.20
CA PHE A 154 -5.39 19.41 -8.66
C PHE A 154 -5.71 19.42 -7.15
N SER A 155 -6.88 18.92 -6.74
CA SER A 155 -7.18 18.65 -5.34
C SER A 155 -6.31 17.46 -4.95
N VAL A 156 -5.12 17.76 -4.42
CA VAL A 156 -4.22 16.72 -3.93
C VAL A 156 -4.85 16.15 -2.68
N ASP A 157 -5.35 14.91 -2.75
CA ASP A 157 -5.86 14.19 -1.60
C ASP A 157 -4.73 14.07 -0.56
N LEU A 158 -4.89 14.81 0.55
CA LEU A 158 -3.92 14.87 1.64
C LEU A 158 -3.72 13.51 2.32
N GLY A 159 -4.72 12.61 2.24
CA GLY A 159 -4.61 11.22 2.64
C GLY A 159 -3.63 10.46 1.76
N VAL A 160 -3.72 10.64 0.44
CA VAL A 160 -2.81 10.01 -0.54
C VAL A 160 -1.36 10.46 -0.32
N LEU A 161 -1.11 11.74 -0.02
CA LEU A 161 0.25 12.22 0.28
C LEU A 161 0.82 11.66 1.59
N ARG A 162 -0.01 11.55 2.63
CA ARG A 162 0.42 10.97 3.92
C ARG A 162 0.68 9.47 3.79
N ASP A 163 -0.14 8.77 3.02
CA ASP A 163 0.06 7.35 2.73
C ASP A 163 1.31 7.14 1.88
N TYR A 164 1.54 7.99 0.89
CA TYR A 164 2.78 8.02 0.12
C TYR A 164 4.00 8.20 1.02
N ALA A 165 4.00 9.22 1.90
CA ALA A 165 5.12 9.48 2.80
C ALA A 165 5.38 8.34 3.80
N ARG A 166 4.32 7.71 4.36
CA ARG A 166 4.46 6.54 5.23
C ARG A 166 5.08 5.37 4.48
N ARG A 167 4.62 5.10 3.26
CA ARG A 167 5.11 3.98 2.45
C ARG A 167 6.54 4.19 1.97
N THR A 168 6.91 5.42 1.68
CA THR A 168 8.29 5.80 1.35
C THR A 168 9.24 5.50 2.52
N ARG A 169 8.85 5.77 3.78
CA ARG A 169 9.63 5.36 4.97
C ARG A 169 9.70 3.85 5.13
N ASN A 170 8.56 3.14 5.06
CA ASN A 170 8.56 1.68 5.16
C ASN A 170 9.41 1.02 4.06
N SER A 171 9.40 1.58 2.84
CA SER A 171 10.26 1.11 1.74
C SER A 171 11.74 1.33 2.04
N ALA A 172 12.10 2.46 2.68
CA ALA A 172 13.47 2.72 3.11
C ALA A 172 13.92 1.73 4.20
N ASP A 173 13.02 1.36 5.12
CA ASP A 173 13.25 0.36 6.15
C ASP A 173 13.39 -1.05 5.56
N ASP A 174 12.52 -1.44 4.63
CA ASP A 174 12.58 -2.70 3.89
C ASP A 174 13.87 -2.82 3.07
N LEU A 175 14.27 -1.76 2.36
CA LEU A 175 15.55 -1.72 1.62
C LEU A 175 16.75 -1.86 2.56
N THR A 176 16.70 -1.23 3.73
CA THR A 176 17.74 -1.36 4.76
C THR A 176 17.80 -2.79 5.29
N ALA A 177 16.66 -3.45 5.50
CA ALA A 177 16.58 -4.83 5.94
C ALA A 177 17.11 -5.82 4.89
N LEU A 178 16.73 -5.65 3.62
CA LEU A 178 17.22 -6.46 2.50
C LEU A 178 18.74 -6.32 2.31
N GLY A 179 19.25 -5.08 2.34
CA GLY A 179 20.69 -4.84 2.26
C GLY A 179 21.49 -5.48 3.39
N ARG A 180 20.90 -5.65 4.59
CA ARG A 180 21.54 -6.37 5.69
C ARG A 180 21.54 -7.88 5.50
N ARG A 181 20.50 -8.46 4.89
CA ARG A 181 20.35 -9.91 4.72
C ARG A 181 21.26 -10.46 3.61
N HIS A 182 21.23 -9.88 2.42
CA HIS A 182 22.04 -10.36 1.29
C HIS A 182 23.54 -10.22 1.53
N VAL A 183 23.98 -9.23 2.32
CA VAL A 183 25.39 -9.12 2.69
C VAL A 183 25.82 -10.24 3.63
N ARG A 184 24.94 -10.74 4.51
CA ARG A 184 25.25 -11.90 5.35
C ARG A 184 25.32 -13.17 4.51
N GLU A 185 24.34 -13.39 3.62
CA GLU A 185 24.32 -14.56 2.73
C GLU A 185 25.56 -14.60 1.81
N VAL A 186 25.94 -13.45 1.22
CA VAL A 186 27.15 -13.37 0.39
C VAL A 186 28.42 -13.61 1.22
N ARG A 187 28.47 -13.15 2.47
CA ARG A 187 29.63 -13.41 3.37
C ARG A 187 29.73 -14.88 3.77
N GLU A 188 28.61 -15.52 4.09
CA GLU A 188 28.55 -16.94 4.47
C GLU A 188 28.91 -17.85 3.27
N ILE A 189 28.40 -17.55 2.07
CA ILE A 189 28.78 -18.26 0.84
C ILE A 189 30.27 -18.08 0.54
N ALA A 190 30.83 -16.89 0.80
CA ALA A 190 32.24 -16.60 0.56
C ALA A 190 33.18 -17.37 1.49
N GLU A 191 32.81 -17.52 2.76
CA GLU A 191 33.59 -18.29 3.74
C GLU A 191 33.57 -19.80 3.45
N ASP A 192 32.42 -20.35 3.01
CA ASP A 192 32.25 -21.78 2.75
C ASP A 192 32.74 -22.23 1.36
N SER A 193 32.63 -21.39 0.32
CA SER A 193 32.88 -21.81 -1.07
C SER A 193 34.30 -21.57 -1.57
N PHE A 194 35.07 -20.67 -0.97
CA PHE A 194 36.37 -20.24 -1.55
C PHE A 194 37.60 -20.57 -0.70
N GLY A 195 37.43 -21.01 0.54
CA GLY A 195 38.51 -21.56 1.39
C GLY A 195 39.82 -20.74 1.36
N ARG A 196 40.96 -21.44 1.32
CA ARG A 196 42.31 -20.82 1.31
C ARG A 196 42.65 -20.11 -0.01
N ILE A 197 42.04 -20.51 -1.12
CA ILE A 197 42.35 -20.02 -2.48
C ILE A 197 41.74 -18.63 -2.72
N GLY A 198 40.52 -18.38 -2.25
CA GLY A 198 39.89 -17.06 -2.35
C GLY A 198 40.56 -15.97 -1.50
N LYS A 199 41.24 -16.36 -0.41
CA LYS A 199 42.06 -15.46 0.42
C LYS A 199 43.40 -15.12 -0.23
N GLN A 200 44.00 -16.06 -0.99
CA GLN A 200 45.26 -15.84 -1.69
C GLN A 200 45.12 -15.01 -2.98
N SER A 201 43.94 -15.02 -3.61
CA SER A 201 43.66 -14.25 -4.83
C SER A 201 43.16 -12.83 -4.59
N GLY A 202 42.89 -12.43 -3.34
CA GLY A 202 42.30 -11.12 -2.99
C GLY A 202 40.82 -10.99 -3.36
N PHE A 203 40.18 -12.06 -3.85
CA PHE A 203 38.77 -12.05 -4.25
C PHE A 203 37.82 -11.87 -3.07
N ALA A 204 38.13 -12.46 -1.91
CA ALA A 204 37.34 -12.29 -0.69
C ALA A 204 37.31 -10.82 -0.25
N ASP A 205 38.46 -10.14 -0.26
CA ASP A 205 38.56 -8.71 0.06
C ASP A 205 37.82 -7.84 -0.96
N ALA A 206 37.88 -8.19 -2.25
CA ALA A 206 37.13 -7.51 -3.29
C ALA A 206 35.62 -7.64 -3.11
N LEU A 207 35.14 -8.83 -2.72
CA LEU A 207 33.73 -9.09 -2.47
C LEU A 207 33.22 -8.37 -1.20
N ASP A 208 34.02 -8.33 -0.14
CA ASP A 208 33.71 -7.57 1.07
C ASP A 208 33.63 -6.07 0.78
N ASN A 209 34.58 -5.54 0.01
CA ASN A 209 34.56 -4.14 -0.43
C ASN A 209 33.36 -3.83 -1.33
N PHE A 210 33.02 -4.73 -2.24
CA PHE A 210 31.82 -4.63 -3.06
C PHE A 210 30.54 -4.63 -2.20
N GLY A 211 30.44 -5.55 -1.23
CA GLY A 211 29.33 -5.60 -0.28
C GLY A 211 29.24 -4.32 0.59
N ALA A 212 30.36 -3.73 0.97
CA ALA A 212 30.41 -2.43 1.65
C ALA A 212 29.91 -1.28 0.76
N ALA A 213 30.33 -1.25 -0.51
CA ALA A 213 29.87 -0.24 -1.48
C ALA A 213 28.37 -0.36 -1.75
N LEU A 214 27.85 -1.58 -1.91
CA LEU A 214 26.43 -1.85 -2.11
C LEU A 214 25.60 -1.39 -0.90
N ARG A 215 26.04 -1.67 0.32
CA ARG A 215 25.39 -1.15 1.55
C ARG A 215 25.35 0.37 1.58
N LYS A 216 26.45 1.02 1.20
CA LYS A 216 26.53 2.49 1.17
C LYS A 216 25.54 3.07 0.16
N GLN A 217 25.42 2.47 -1.02
CA GLN A 217 24.45 2.89 -2.04
C GLN A 217 23.00 2.67 -1.58
N VAL A 218 22.67 1.50 -1.05
CA VAL A 218 21.32 1.21 -0.52
C VAL A 218 20.96 2.19 0.60
N LYS A 219 21.88 2.48 1.51
CA LYS A 219 21.68 3.47 2.58
C LYS A 219 21.46 4.88 2.03
N ALA A 220 22.19 5.28 0.99
CA ALA A 220 22.00 6.58 0.34
C ALA A 220 20.62 6.69 -0.33
N VAL A 221 20.17 5.63 -1.01
CA VAL A 221 18.82 5.56 -1.60
C VAL A 221 17.75 5.64 -0.52
N ALA A 222 17.91 4.93 0.60
CA ALA A 222 17.00 5.01 1.75
C ALA A 222 16.92 6.43 2.34
N HIS A 223 18.06 7.12 2.49
CA HIS A 223 18.08 8.52 2.94
C HIS A 223 17.39 9.48 1.97
N ASN A 224 17.63 9.36 0.66
CA ASN A 224 16.93 10.18 -0.33
C ASN A 224 15.42 9.94 -0.31
N THR A 225 15.03 8.68 -0.09
CA THR A 225 13.64 8.24 0.04
C THR A 225 13.00 8.89 1.29
N ASP A 226 13.66 8.87 2.45
CA ASP A 226 13.17 9.54 3.66
C ASP A 226 13.08 11.07 3.50
N ALA A 227 14.05 11.69 2.82
CA ALA A 227 14.00 13.11 2.50
C ALA A 227 12.79 13.45 1.61
N LEU A 228 12.47 12.60 0.64
CA LEU A 228 11.27 12.72 -0.21
C LEU A 228 9.98 12.59 0.62
N ALA A 229 9.89 11.61 1.52
CA ALA A 229 8.75 11.43 2.42
C ALA A 229 8.52 12.67 3.31
N THR A 230 9.61 13.23 3.83
CA THR A 230 9.60 14.43 4.67
C THR A 230 9.19 15.66 3.86
N SER A 231 9.64 15.78 2.61
CA SER A 231 9.20 16.82 1.68
C SER A 231 7.70 16.71 1.39
N ALA A 232 7.22 15.52 1.00
CA ALA A 232 5.80 15.27 0.74
C ALA A 232 4.91 15.55 1.97
N SER A 233 5.36 15.16 3.16
CA SER A 233 4.66 15.44 4.42
C SER A 233 4.59 16.94 4.73
N ARG A 234 5.65 17.69 4.47
CA ARG A 234 5.68 19.15 4.64
C ARG A 234 4.77 19.84 3.65
N SER A 235 4.81 19.46 2.38
CA SER A 235 3.89 19.98 1.37
C SER A 235 2.44 19.72 1.75
N ALA A 236 2.10 18.51 2.22
CA ALA A 236 0.74 18.19 2.67
C ALA A 236 0.29 19.05 3.86
N ARG A 237 1.20 19.44 4.78
CA ARG A 237 0.87 20.36 5.88
C ARG A 237 0.63 21.78 5.38
N ALA A 238 1.51 22.29 4.50
CA ALA A 238 1.37 23.63 3.93
C ALA A 238 0.07 23.79 3.11
N TYR A 239 -0.31 22.77 2.33
CA TYR A 239 -1.60 22.76 1.62
C TYR A 239 -2.79 22.78 2.58
N LYS A 240 -2.73 22.04 3.69
CA LYS A 240 -3.79 22.05 4.70
C LYS A 240 -3.92 23.42 5.38
N GLU A 241 -2.80 24.02 5.78
CA GLU A 241 -2.79 25.36 6.39
C GLU A 241 -3.36 26.41 5.42
N GLN A 242 -3.03 26.31 4.14
CA GLN A 242 -3.57 27.20 3.11
C GLN A 242 -5.08 27.00 2.88
N GLU A 243 -5.60 25.77 2.94
CA GLU A 243 -7.05 25.52 2.91
C GLU A 243 -7.77 26.06 4.15
N ASP A 244 -7.21 25.86 5.34
CA ASP A 244 -7.77 26.36 6.61
C ASP A 244 -7.80 27.91 6.63
N ASP A 245 -6.76 28.58 6.11
CA ASP A 245 -6.71 30.04 5.97
C ASP A 245 -7.73 30.58 4.96
N ILE A 246 -7.87 29.90 3.80
CA ILE A 246 -8.88 30.26 2.79
C ILE A 246 -10.29 30.08 3.36
N ALA A 247 -10.56 28.97 4.05
CA ALA A 247 -11.84 28.73 4.71
C ALA A 247 -12.15 29.77 5.80
N GLY A 248 -11.15 30.16 6.59
CA GLY A 248 -11.27 31.24 7.59
C GLY A 248 -11.57 32.61 6.98
N SER A 249 -10.94 32.94 5.84
CA SER A 249 -11.15 34.21 5.14
C SER A 249 -12.53 34.32 4.48
N LEU A 250 -13.11 33.19 4.04
CA LEU A 250 -14.45 33.13 3.47
C LEU A 250 -15.54 33.12 4.55
N GLY A 251 -15.29 32.52 5.71
CA GLY A 251 -16.19 32.58 6.88
C GLY A 251 -16.28 33.97 7.51
N GLY A 252 -15.21 34.77 7.46
CA GLY A 252 -15.17 36.13 8.01
C GLY A 252 -15.90 37.19 7.18
N LYS A 253 -16.15 36.94 5.88
CA LYS A 253 -16.81 37.91 4.98
C LYS A 253 -18.35 37.87 5.01
N ALA A 254 -18.97 36.91 5.68
CA ALA A 254 -20.43 36.79 5.76
C ALA A 254 -21.06 37.52 6.97
N GLY A 255 -20.28 38.13 7.87
CA GLY A 255 -20.78 38.66 9.15
C GLY A 255 -20.72 40.18 9.35
N GLY A 256 -20.27 40.97 8.38
CA GLY A 256 -19.87 42.36 8.64
C GLY A 256 -20.41 43.40 7.66
N ARG A 257 -21.72 43.68 7.68
CA ARG A 257 -22.30 45.00 7.41
C ARG A 257 -23.83 44.95 7.44
N THR A 258 -24.42 45.46 8.53
CA THR A 258 -25.56 46.40 8.54
C THR A 258 -25.94 46.67 10.00
N GLY A 259 -25.48 47.80 10.53
CA GLY A 259 -25.87 48.28 11.85
C GLY A 259 -25.08 49.54 12.21
N GLY A 260 -25.76 50.69 12.27
CA GLY A 260 -25.20 51.92 12.82
C GLY A 260 -25.65 53.19 12.12
N SER A 261 -26.80 53.72 12.56
CA SER A 261 -27.31 55.07 12.31
C SER A 261 -26.40 56.17 12.86
N GLY A 262 -26.41 57.36 12.23
CA GLY A 262 -25.92 58.61 12.82
C GLY A 262 -25.98 59.75 11.82
N GLY A 263 -26.92 60.68 12.02
CA GLY A 263 -27.17 61.82 11.12
C GLY A 263 -26.13 62.94 11.19
N ILE A 264 -26.23 63.89 10.26
CA ILE A 264 -25.80 65.30 10.40
C ILE A 264 -26.68 66.14 9.46
N SER A 265 -27.18 67.22 10.05
CA SER A 265 -28.02 68.29 9.52
C SER A 265 -27.36 69.06 8.36
N GLY A 266 -28.14 69.41 7.35
CA GLY A 266 -27.79 70.42 6.35
C GLY A 266 -28.77 71.59 6.43
N GLY A 267 -28.31 72.72 6.96
CA GLY A 267 -29.00 74.00 6.87
C GLY A 267 -28.89 74.56 5.45
N GLY A 268 -30.02 74.99 4.89
CA GLY A 268 -30.08 75.81 3.68
C GLY A 268 -30.57 77.20 4.07
N GLU A 269 -29.72 78.19 3.85
CA GLU A 269 -30.09 79.60 3.88
C GLU A 269 -31.04 79.93 2.73
N GLY A 270 -32.03 80.74 3.05
CA GLY A 270 -33.06 81.35 2.22
C GLY A 270 -33.97 82.17 3.13
#